data_AF-I3DI24-F1
#
_entry.id   AF-I3DI24-F1
#
_cell.length_a   1.000
_cell.length_b   1.000
_cell.length_c   1.000
_cell.angle_alpha   90.00
_cell.angle_beta   90.00
_cell.angle_gamma   90.00
#
_symmetry.space_group_name_H-M   'P 1'
#
loop_
_entity.id
_entity.type
_entity.pdbx_description
1 polymer ?
#
loop_
_entity_poly.entity_id
_entity_poly.type
_entity_poly.pdbx_seq_one_letter_code
_entity_poly.pdbx_strand_id
1 'polypeptide(L)'
;MNNFSPLLNFYLDQIPDDHGRFISDIWQFSIFRLEDTHNYIQWIFPLETPSRFHPAPTLTKQDCLDFSNSELLKTNMQKSLDVMLNFWGLTPDGLEITAQKPLTQHEYPWLKPNNHNQLRIPEPFIPLQFVGR
;
A
#
# COMPACT_ATOMS: atom_id res chain seq x y z
N MET A 1 -0.16 16.40 -22.76
CA MET A 1 -0.57 16.06 -21.38
C MET A 1 -0.48 14.55 -21.28
N ASN A 2 0.38 14.02 -20.40
CA ASN A 2 0.40 12.57 -20.17
C ASN A 2 -0.93 12.20 -19.52
N ASN A 3 -1.69 11.33 -20.19
CA ASN A 3 -2.95 10.84 -19.67
C ASN A 3 -2.62 9.66 -18.74
N PHE A 4 -2.37 9.96 -17.47
CA PHE A 4 -2.02 8.95 -16.48
C PHE A 4 -3.19 7.98 -16.23
N SER A 5 -2.86 6.75 -15.86
CA SER A 5 -3.86 5.73 -15.53
C SER A 5 -4.65 6.11 -14.28
N PRO A 6 -5.82 5.50 -14.03
CA PRO A 6 -6.56 5.71 -12.79
C PRO A 6 -5.73 5.45 -11.53
N LEU A 7 -4.84 4.45 -11.57
CA LEU A 7 -3.93 4.15 -10.48
C LEU A 7 -3.01 5.33 -10.18
N LEU A 8 -2.33 5.84 -11.20
CA LEU A 8 -1.41 6.96 -11.04
C LEU A 8 -2.14 8.23 -10.60
N ASN A 9 -3.32 8.51 -11.13
CA ASN A 9 -4.13 9.65 -10.68
C ASN A 9 -4.56 9.52 -9.21
N PHE A 10 -4.85 8.31 -8.74
CA PHE A 10 -5.12 8.05 -7.33
C PHE A 10 -3.87 8.30 -6.46
N TYR A 11 -2.69 7.82 -6.89
CA TYR A 11 -1.43 8.11 -6.20
C TYR A 11 -1.04 9.58 -6.23
N LEU A 12 -1.51 10.35 -7.21
CA LEU A 12 -1.34 11.80 -7.27
C LEU A 12 -2.38 12.57 -6.43
N ASP A 13 -3.23 11.86 -5.68
CA ASP A 13 -4.31 12.45 -4.88
C ASP A 13 -5.34 13.23 -5.74
N GLN A 14 -5.48 12.86 -7.03
CA GLN A 14 -6.35 13.56 -7.99
C GLN A 14 -7.71 12.91 -8.16
N ILE A 15 -7.78 11.58 -7.97
CA ILE A 15 -9.05 10.85 -7.98
C ILE A 15 -9.15 9.99 -6.72
N PRO A 16 -10.38 9.74 -6.24
CA PRO A 16 -10.59 8.79 -5.17
C PRO A 16 -10.53 7.35 -5.69
N ASP A 17 -10.46 6.41 -4.75
CA ASP A 17 -10.76 5.01 -5.00
C ASP A 17 -12.27 4.78 -5.30
N ASP A 18 -12.63 3.53 -5.51
CA ASP A 18 -14.00 3.08 -5.79
C ASP A 18 -15.00 3.33 -4.65
N HIS A 19 -14.53 3.75 -3.47
CA HIS A 19 -15.35 4.10 -2.30
C HIS A 19 -15.31 5.60 -1.97
N GLY A 20 -14.75 6.43 -2.85
CA GLY A 20 -14.73 7.88 -2.69
C GLY A 20 -13.64 8.38 -1.74
N ARG A 21 -12.60 7.58 -1.46
CA ARG A 21 -11.48 7.95 -0.59
C ARG A 21 -10.26 8.33 -1.40
N PHE A 22 -9.64 9.45 -1.06
CA PHE A 22 -8.35 9.83 -1.60
C PHE A 22 -7.20 9.09 -0.90
N ILE A 23 -6.04 9.03 -1.53
CA ILE A 23 -4.86 8.41 -0.91
C ILE A 23 -4.47 9.15 0.38
N SER A 24 -4.66 10.48 0.41
CA SER A 24 -4.46 11.31 1.60
C SER A 24 -5.45 11.05 2.74
N ASP A 25 -6.67 10.59 2.44
CA ASP A 25 -7.64 10.17 3.46
C ASP A 25 -7.18 8.87 4.13
N ILE A 26 -6.72 7.91 3.33
CA ILE A 26 -6.26 6.60 3.82
C ILE A 26 -5.04 6.75 4.74
N TRP A 27 -4.11 7.65 4.42
CA TRP A 27 -2.96 7.94 5.27
C TRP A 27 -3.34 8.47 6.66
N GLN A 28 -4.55 9.00 6.84
CA GLN A 28 -5.06 9.52 8.10
C GLN A 28 -5.94 8.52 8.85
N PHE A 29 -6.10 7.29 8.35
CA PHE A 29 -6.88 6.28 9.03
C PHE A 29 -6.25 5.90 10.38
N SER A 30 -7.11 5.77 11.39
CA SER A 30 -6.71 5.16 12.65
C SER A 30 -6.42 3.67 12.44
N ILE A 31 -5.62 3.08 13.33
CA ILE A 31 -5.34 1.63 13.33
C ILE A 31 -6.64 0.82 13.30
N PHE A 32 -7.67 1.24 14.05
CA PHE A 32 -8.98 0.61 14.03
C PHE A 32 -9.62 0.62 12.63
N ARG A 33 -9.53 1.73 11.90
CA ARG A 33 -10.11 1.86 10.57
C ARG A 33 -9.35 1.07 9.50
N LEU A 34 -8.02 0.99 9.62
CA LEU A 34 -7.17 0.14 8.78
C LEU A 34 -7.48 -1.36 8.99
N GLU A 35 -7.81 -1.77 10.22
CA GLU A 35 -8.21 -3.15 10.54
C GLU A 35 -9.61 -3.48 9.99
N ASP A 36 -10.58 -2.60 10.27
CA ASP A 36 -12.00 -2.77 9.96
C ASP A 36 -12.27 -2.75 8.44
N THR A 37 -11.68 -1.78 7.74
CA THR A 37 -11.89 -1.57 6.31
C THR A 37 -10.62 -1.90 5.54
N HIS A 38 -10.72 -2.70 4.48
CA HIS A 38 -9.54 -3.24 3.78
C HIS A 38 -9.69 -3.36 2.26
N ASN A 39 -10.81 -2.88 1.73
CA ASN A 39 -11.07 -2.78 0.29
C ASN A 39 -10.18 -1.76 -0.43
N TYR A 40 -9.51 -0.84 0.30
CA TYR A 40 -8.55 0.10 -0.28
C TYR A 40 -7.19 -0.52 -0.58
N ILE A 41 -6.90 -1.72 -0.04
CA ILE A 41 -5.54 -2.27 -0.04
C ILE A 41 -5.01 -2.49 -1.46
N GLN A 42 -5.88 -2.85 -2.40
CA GLN A 42 -5.47 -3.04 -3.80
C GLN A 42 -5.27 -1.74 -4.57
N TRP A 43 -5.75 -0.61 -4.04
CA TRP A 43 -5.38 0.70 -4.57
C TRP A 43 -4.01 1.13 -4.05
N ILE A 44 -3.66 0.77 -2.82
CA ILE A 44 -2.36 1.07 -2.18
C ILE A 44 -1.25 0.06 -2.55
N PHE A 45 -1.63 -1.17 -2.87
CA PHE A 45 -0.77 -2.27 -3.30
C PHE A 45 -1.42 -2.97 -4.50
N PRO A 46 -1.39 -2.32 -5.69
CA PRO A 46 -2.04 -2.83 -6.88
C PRO A 46 -1.39 -4.12 -7.37
N LEU A 47 -2.23 -5.03 -7.87
CA LEU A 47 -1.82 -6.29 -8.44
C LEU A 47 -1.61 -6.15 -9.95
N GLU A 48 -0.70 -6.93 -10.53
CA GLU A 48 -0.55 -7.01 -12.00
C GLU A 48 -1.76 -7.67 -12.69
N THR A 49 -2.59 -8.38 -11.92
CA THR A 49 -3.80 -9.06 -12.42
C THR A 49 -5.04 -8.55 -11.71
N PRO A 50 -6.21 -8.52 -12.37
CA PRO A 50 -7.45 -8.07 -11.73
C PRO A 50 -7.76 -8.91 -10.50
N SER A 51 -8.09 -8.24 -9.40
CA SER A 51 -8.54 -8.96 -8.21
C SER A 51 -9.92 -9.55 -8.40
N ARG A 52 -10.15 -10.72 -7.80
CA ARG A 52 -11.46 -11.36 -7.72
C ARG A 52 -12.32 -10.81 -6.57
N PHE A 53 -11.71 -10.05 -5.66
CA PHE A 53 -12.35 -9.65 -4.40
C PHE A 53 -12.79 -8.18 -4.37
N HIS A 54 -11.98 -7.28 -4.92
CA HIS A 54 -12.29 -5.84 -4.94
C HIS A 54 -11.98 -5.25 -6.31
N PRO A 55 -12.80 -4.32 -6.82
CA PRO A 55 -12.51 -3.64 -8.07
C PRO A 55 -11.43 -2.58 -7.82
N ALA A 56 -10.22 -2.86 -8.28
CA ALA A 56 -9.10 -1.93 -8.25
C ALA A 56 -8.35 -1.96 -9.60
N PRO A 57 -7.72 -0.84 -10.01
CA PRO A 57 -6.85 -0.82 -11.17
C PRO A 57 -5.70 -1.83 -11.05
N THR A 58 -5.35 -2.47 -12.16
CA THR A 58 -4.17 -3.33 -12.22
C THR A 58 -2.91 -2.51 -12.45
N LEU A 59 -1.80 -2.90 -11.84
CA LEU A 59 -0.48 -2.33 -12.09
C LEU A 59 0.03 -2.79 -13.47
N THR A 60 0.17 -1.85 -14.41
CA THR A 60 0.73 -2.14 -15.74
C THR A 60 2.23 -1.87 -15.80
N LYS A 61 2.91 -2.40 -16.84
CA LYS A 61 4.32 -2.09 -17.09
C LYS A 61 4.57 -0.59 -17.32
N GLN A 62 3.61 0.11 -17.93
CA GLN A 62 3.72 1.56 -18.13
C GLN A 62 3.59 2.30 -16.80
N ASP A 63 2.68 1.88 -15.92
CA ASP A 63 2.57 2.46 -14.58
C ASP A 63 3.89 2.29 -13.80
N CYS A 64 4.52 1.11 -13.88
CA CYS A 64 5.84 0.90 -13.29
C CYS A 64 6.87 1.91 -13.83
N LEU A 65 6.93 2.14 -15.14
CA LEU A 65 7.84 3.14 -15.70
C LEU A 65 7.52 4.55 -15.17
N ASP A 66 6.24 4.92 -15.10
CA ASP A 66 5.81 6.23 -14.63
C ASP A 66 6.13 6.43 -13.13
N PHE A 67 5.96 5.40 -12.30
CA PHE A 67 6.43 5.38 -10.90
C PHE A 67 7.95 5.59 -10.83
N SER A 68 8.74 4.86 -11.62
CA SER A 68 10.20 4.98 -11.59
C SER A 68 10.71 6.36 -12.03
N ASN A 69 9.94 7.08 -12.86
CA ASN A 69 10.34 8.37 -13.43
C ASN A 69 9.75 9.58 -12.67
N SER A 70 8.99 9.37 -11.60
CA SER A 70 8.31 10.44 -10.87
C SER A 70 8.61 10.38 -9.37
N GLU A 71 9.34 11.38 -8.88
CA GLU A 71 9.68 11.49 -7.45
C GLU A 71 8.45 11.70 -6.56
N LEU A 72 7.41 12.36 -7.07
CA LEU A 72 6.16 12.54 -6.34
C LEU A 72 5.43 11.20 -6.16
N LEU A 73 5.34 10.39 -7.23
CA LEU A 73 4.72 9.07 -7.17
C LEU A 73 5.48 8.13 -6.22
N LYS A 74 6.81 8.13 -6.28
CA LYS A 74 7.66 7.37 -5.34
C LYS A 74 7.43 7.80 -3.90
N THR A 75 7.38 9.11 -3.64
CA THR A 75 7.15 9.67 -2.30
C THR A 75 5.79 9.23 -1.74
N ASN A 76 4.74 9.29 -2.55
CA ASN A 76 3.39 8.89 -2.12
C ASN A 76 3.28 7.36 -1.93
N MET A 77 4.00 6.58 -2.72
CA MET A 77 4.13 5.14 -2.53
C MET A 77 4.87 4.80 -1.24
N GLN A 78 6.00 5.46 -0.96
CA GLN A 78 6.74 5.28 0.28
C GLN A 78 5.87 5.62 1.50
N LYS A 79 5.18 6.76 1.47
CA LYS A 79 4.28 7.16 2.55
C LYS A 79 3.16 6.12 2.79
N SER A 80 2.64 5.53 1.73
CA SER A 80 1.64 4.46 1.83
C SER A 80 2.22 3.19 2.44
N LEU A 81 3.46 2.83 2.08
CA LEU A 81 4.18 1.74 2.71
C LEU A 81 4.40 2.01 4.20
N ASP A 82 4.84 3.22 4.58
CA ASP A 82 5.10 3.59 5.98
C ASP A 82 3.84 3.49 6.85
N VAL A 83 2.68 3.95 6.34
CA VAL A 83 1.39 3.82 7.02
C VAL A 83 1.06 2.35 7.30
N MET A 84 1.28 1.49 6.32
CA MET A 84 0.96 0.07 6.41
C MET A 84 1.96 -0.72 7.27
N LEU A 85 3.25 -0.38 7.20
CA LEU A 85 4.26 -0.89 8.12
C LEU A 85 3.91 -0.54 9.55
N ASN A 86 3.56 0.72 9.81
CA ASN A 86 3.16 1.15 11.14
C ASN A 86 1.92 0.40 11.65
N PHE A 87 0.95 0.14 10.78
CA PHE A 87 -0.21 -0.69 11.09
C PHE A 87 0.17 -2.12 11.50
N TRP A 88 1.17 -2.72 10.84
CA TRP A 88 1.69 -4.04 11.20
C TRP A 88 2.68 -4.04 12.38
N GLY A 89 3.01 -2.87 12.94
CA GLY A 89 4.01 -2.76 14.00
C GLY A 89 5.45 -2.84 13.51
N LEU A 90 5.67 -2.56 12.23
CA LEU A 90 6.94 -2.63 11.52
C LEU A 90 7.45 -1.23 11.19
N THR A 91 8.75 -1.10 10.96
CA THR A 91 9.39 0.14 10.49
C THR A 91 10.54 -0.19 9.55
N PRO A 92 10.85 0.67 8.56
CA PRO A 92 12.11 0.58 7.84
C PRO A 92 13.30 0.81 8.79
N ASP A 93 14.37 0.03 8.59
CA ASP A 93 15.70 0.20 9.18
C ASP A 93 16.75 0.04 8.07
N GLY A 94 17.11 1.16 7.45
CA GLY A 94 17.94 1.16 6.24
C GLY A 94 17.25 0.42 5.09
N LEU A 95 17.79 -0.75 4.72
CA LEU A 95 17.23 -1.62 3.68
C LEU A 95 16.40 -2.78 4.26
N GLU A 96 16.33 -2.89 5.59
CA GLU A 96 15.60 -3.93 6.29
C GLU A 96 14.27 -3.39 6.84
N ILE A 97 13.37 -4.31 7.18
CA ILE A 97 12.11 -3.99 7.86
C ILE A 97 12.12 -4.73 9.18
N THR A 98 12.03 -3.97 10.26
CA THR A 98 12.15 -4.49 11.63
C THR A 98 10.88 -4.22 12.42
N ALA A 99 10.69 -4.97 13.50
CA ALA A 99 9.59 -4.73 14.42
C ALA A 99 9.89 -3.50 15.28
N GLN A 100 8.93 -2.58 15.40
CA GLN A 100 9.05 -1.39 16.25
C GLN A 100 9.14 -1.76 17.75
N LYS A 101 8.51 -2.88 18.13
CA LYS A 101 8.48 -3.47 19.46
C LYS A 101 8.27 -4.98 19.33
N PRO A 102 8.52 -5.78 20.38
CA PRO A 102 8.24 -7.21 20.34
C PRO A 102 6.81 -7.47 19.87
N LEU A 103 6.66 -8.14 18.72
CA LEU A 103 5.35 -8.40 18.15
C LEU A 103 4.69 -9.54 18.94
N THR A 104 3.54 -9.26 19.54
CA THR A 104 2.76 -10.26 20.28
C THR A 104 1.40 -10.45 19.61
N GLN A 105 0.83 -11.65 19.69
CA GLN A 105 -0.52 -11.92 19.16
C GLN A 105 -1.63 -11.14 19.88
N HIS A 106 -1.35 -10.59 21.06
CA HIS A 106 -2.27 -9.73 21.81
C HIS A 106 -2.35 -8.35 21.16
N GLU A 107 -1.20 -7.75 20.84
CA GLU A 107 -1.14 -6.43 20.22
C GLU A 107 -1.37 -6.47 18.70
N TYR A 108 -0.96 -7.55 18.05
CA TYR A 108 -1.04 -7.73 16.61
C TYR A 108 -1.81 -9.01 16.26
N PRO A 109 -3.15 -8.93 16.17
CA PRO A 109 -4.00 -10.09 15.86
C PRO A 109 -3.65 -10.77 14.54
N TRP A 110 -3.00 -10.08 13.60
CA TRP A 110 -2.54 -10.63 12.32
C TRP A 110 -1.49 -11.74 12.49
N LEU A 111 -0.81 -11.82 13.64
CA LEU A 111 0.09 -12.93 13.98
C LEU A 111 -0.64 -14.22 14.37
N LYS A 112 -1.96 -14.18 14.60
CA LYS A 112 -2.74 -15.38 14.90
C LYS A 112 -2.87 -16.23 13.62
N PRO A 113 -2.78 -17.57 13.71
CA PRO A 113 -3.01 -18.43 12.56
C PRO A 113 -4.35 -18.13 11.88
N ASN A 114 -4.37 -18.15 10.55
CA ASN A 114 -5.57 -17.92 9.73
C ASN A 114 -6.17 -16.51 9.84
N ASN A 115 -5.42 -15.53 10.32
CA ASN A 115 -5.88 -14.15 10.27
C ASN A 115 -5.83 -13.64 8.82
N HIS A 116 -6.94 -13.07 8.35
CA HIS A 116 -7.06 -12.57 6.98
C HIS A 116 -6.07 -11.44 6.64
N ASN A 117 -5.53 -10.73 7.66
CA ASN A 117 -4.47 -9.74 7.48
C ASN A 117 -3.17 -10.34 6.97
N GLN A 118 -2.93 -11.64 7.16
CA GLN A 118 -1.76 -12.32 6.61
C GLN A 118 -1.76 -12.33 5.07
N LEU A 119 -2.95 -12.28 4.45
CA LEU A 119 -3.12 -12.16 3.00
C LEU A 119 -3.03 -10.71 2.51
N ARG A 120 -2.97 -9.74 3.44
CA ARG A 120 -2.91 -8.30 3.17
C ARG A 120 -1.50 -7.75 3.27
N ILE A 121 -0.58 -8.50 3.89
CA ILE A 121 0.85 -8.22 3.80
C ILE A 121 1.22 -8.51 2.34
N PRO A 122 1.65 -7.52 1.56
CA PRO A 122 2.07 -7.76 0.19
C PRO A 122 3.25 -8.74 0.19
N GLU A 123 3.03 -9.95 -0.30
CA GLU A 123 4.07 -10.94 -0.63
C GLU A 123 4.74 -10.54 -1.95
N PRO A 124 6.07 -10.33 -1.97
CA PRO A 124 6.85 -9.46 -1.10
C PRO A 124 6.73 -7.99 -1.54
N PHE A 125 6.66 -7.06 -0.57
CA PHE A 125 7.07 -5.65 -0.61
C PHE A 125 7.36 -5.07 -1.99
N ILE A 126 6.52 -4.11 -2.44
CA ILE A 126 6.68 -3.33 -3.69
C ILE A 126 8.15 -3.27 -4.10
N PRO A 127 8.52 -3.79 -5.28
CA PRO A 127 9.86 -4.23 -5.54
C PRO A 127 10.88 -3.11 -5.30
N LEU A 128 11.96 -3.49 -4.60
CA LEU A 128 13.24 -2.79 -4.45
C LEU A 128 13.78 -2.19 -5.77
N GLN A 129 13.16 -2.46 -6.92
CA GLN A 129 13.41 -1.81 -8.20
C GLN A 129 12.98 -0.32 -8.26
N PHE A 130 12.24 0.18 -7.26
CA PHE A 130 11.83 1.60 -7.19
C PHE A 130 12.61 2.46 -6.19
N VAL A 131 13.41 1.82 -5.33
CA VAL A 131 14.34 2.51 -4.43
C VAL A 131 15.67 2.58 -5.18
N GLY A 132 16.05 3.79 -5.58
CA GLY A 132 17.07 4.04 -6.60
C GLY A 132 18.37 3.25 -6.44
N ARG A 133 18.88 2.81 -7.59
CA ARG A 133 20.31 2.87 -7.89
C ARG A 133 20.58 4.07 -8.79
#